data_AF-A0A351L6U5-F1
#
_entry.id   AF-A0A351L6U5-F1
#
_cell.length_a   1.000
_cell.length_b   1.000
_cell.length_c   1.000
_cell.angle_alpha   90.00
_cell.angle_beta   90.00
_cell.angle_gamma   90.00
#
_symmetry.space_group_name_H-M   'P 1'
#
loop_
_entity.id
_entity.type
_entity.pdbx_description
1 polymer ?
#
loop_
_entity_poly.entity_id
_entity_poly.type
_entity_poly.pdbx_seq_one_letter_code
_entity_poly.pdbx_strand_id
1 'polypeptide(L)' 'MNIEQAVLEKLRQLPVDKQQELLDFVEFLYQKMMVKSPLRSVRGLCADLKVDITEADIAEARKEMWGNFPREIV' A
#
# COMPACT_ATOMS: atom_id res chain seq x y z
N MET A 1 26.26 2.46 -29.66
CA MET A 1 24.79 2.46 -29.55
C MET A 1 24.41 3.12 -28.25
N ASN A 2 23.57 4.16 -28.30
CA ASN A 2 22.99 4.76 -27.11
C ASN A 2 21.74 3.94 -26.69
N ILE A 3 21.47 3.83 -25.38
CA ILE A 3 20.29 3.12 -24.85
C ILE A 3 19.00 3.71 -25.45
N GLU A 4 18.95 5.03 -25.59
CA GLU A 4 17.84 5.74 -26.22
C GLU A 4 17.55 5.24 -27.65
N GLN A 5 18.61 5.06 -28.45
CA GLN A 5 18.49 4.59 -29.84
C GLN A 5 17.98 3.15 -29.89
N ALA A 6 18.51 2.28 -29.01
CA ALA A 6 18.07 0.88 -28.94
C ALA A 6 16.59 0.76 -28.52
N VAL A 7 16.12 1.59 -27.59
CA VAL A 7 14.71 1.64 -27.18
C VAL A 7 13.83 2.12 -28.34
N LEU A 8 14.22 3.18 -29.05
CA LEU A 8 13.47 3.69 -30.20
C LEU A 8 13.37 2.66 -31.34
N GLU A 9 14.45 1.94 -31.64
CA GLU A 9 14.43 0.88 -32.66
C GLU A 9 13.47 -0.26 -32.28
N LYS A 10 13.47 -0.69 -31.01
CA LYS A 10 12.56 -1.73 -30.53
C LYS A 10 11.12 -1.27 -30.48
N LEU A 11 10.88 -0.01 -30.09
CA LEU A 11 9.53 0.56 -30.03
C LEU A 11 8.88 0.64 -31.42
N ARG A 12 9.65 1.00 -32.46
CA ARG A 12 9.17 1.02 -33.85
C ARG A 12 8.82 -0.36 -34.40
N GLN A 13 9.43 -1.43 -33.88
CA GLN A 13 9.14 -2.81 -34.29
C GLN A 13 7.94 -3.43 -33.55
N LEU A 14 7.50 -2.81 -32.45
CA LEU A 14 6.39 -3.32 -31.65
C LEU A 14 5.03 -2.88 -32.23
N PRO A 15 4.00 -3.74 -32.14
CA PRO A 15 2.62 -3.35 -32.42
C PRO A 15 2.12 -2.33 -31.39
N VAL A 16 1.10 -1.55 -31.76
CA VAL A 16 0.54 -0.44 -30.96
C VAL A 16 0.20 -0.86 -29.52
N ASP A 17 -0.40 -2.04 -29.34
CA ASP A 17 -0.73 -2.61 -28.03
C ASP A 17 0.49 -2.72 -27.10
N LYS A 18 1.63 -3.13 -27.65
CA LYS A 18 2.88 -3.30 -26.91
C LYS A 18 3.66 -2.00 -26.74
N GLN A 19 3.42 -1.01 -27.59
CA GLN A 19 3.92 0.34 -27.37
C GLN A 19 3.23 0.99 -26.16
N GLN A 20 1.92 0.77 -26.01
CA GLN A 20 1.14 1.20 -24.85
C GLN A 20 1.69 0.57 -23.55
N GLU A 21 1.89 -0.74 -23.53
CA GLU A 21 2.46 -1.48 -22.39
C GLU A 21 3.85 -0.95 -21.96
N LEU A 22 4.67 -0.53 -22.93
CA LEU A 22 5.99 0.05 -22.67
C LEU A 22 5.86 1.45 -22.06
N LEU A 23 4.93 2.28 -22.54
CA LEU A 23 4.64 3.60 -21.95
C LEU A 23 4.18 3.46 -20.50
N ASP A 24 3.23 2.56 -20.22
CA ASP A 24 2.78 2.24 -18.86
C ASP A 24 3.95 1.81 -17.96
N PHE A 25 4.85 0.97 -18.49
CA PHE A 25 6.02 0.51 -17.74
C PHE A 25 7.00 1.66 -17.43
N VAL A 26 7.21 2.57 -18.37
CA VAL A 26 8.07 3.75 -18.15
C VAL A 26 7.46 4.66 -17.09
N GLU A 27 6.15 4.92 -17.14
CA GLU A 27 5.45 5.67 -16.09
C GLU A 27 5.57 4.99 -14.72
N PHE A 28 5.42 3.66 -14.68
CA PHE A 28 5.64 2.88 -13.46
C PHE A 28 7.06 3.05 -12.90
N LEU A 29 8.09 3.04 -13.75
CA LEU A 29 9.46 3.28 -13.32
C LEU A 29 9.64 4.69 -12.72
N TYR A 30 9.04 5.71 -13.33
CA TYR A 30 9.04 7.07 -12.77
C TYR A 30 8.37 7.12 -11.40
N GLN A 31 7.19 6.50 -11.24
CA GLN A 31 6.48 6.42 -9.96
C GLN A 31 7.29 5.65 -8.90
N LYS A 32 8.03 4.62 -9.30
CA LYS A 32 8.90 3.86 -8.40
C LYS A 32 10.16 4.63 -7.99
N MET A 33 10.67 5.49 -8.87
CA MET A 33 11.78 6.40 -8.58
C MET A 33 11.37 7.56 -7.67
N MET A 34 10.09 7.95 -7.65
CA MET A 34 9.59 8.86 -6.64
C MET A 34 9.73 8.18 -5.27
N VAL A 35 10.72 8.63 -4.50
CA VAL A 35 10.97 8.16 -3.14
C VAL A 35 9.66 8.30 -2.37
N LYS A 36 9.02 7.17 -2.06
CA LYS A 36 7.86 7.17 -1.17
C LYS A 36 8.33 7.75 0.14
N SER A 37 7.83 8.94 0.47
CA SER A 37 8.12 9.56 1.76
C SER A 37 7.72 8.56 2.85
N PRO A 38 8.54 8.39 3.90
CA PRO A 38 8.18 7.50 4.98
C PRO A 38 6.82 7.91 5.52
N LEU A 39 5.93 6.93 5.66
CA LEU A 39 4.62 7.17 6.27
C LEU A 39 4.84 7.80 7.65
N ARG A 40 4.03 8.80 7.99
CA ARG A 40 4.07 9.39 9.33
C ARG A 40 3.75 8.31 10.34
N SER A 41 4.40 8.37 11.51
CA SER A 41 4.09 7.47 12.61
C SER A 41 2.61 7.59 12.99
N VAL A 42 1.94 6.45 13.16
CA VAL A 42 0.56 6.38 13.67
C VAL A 42 0.49 6.65 15.17
N ARG A 43 1.63 6.71 15.87
CA ARG A 43 1.69 7.07 17.28
C ARG A 43 1.15 8.48 17.47
N GLY A 44 0.13 8.60 18.33
CA GLY A 44 -0.49 9.88 18.66
C GLY A 44 -1.68 10.24 17.76
N LEU A 45 -2.05 9.43 16.77
CA LEU A 45 -3.21 9.68 15.90
C LEU A 45 -4.52 9.88 16.68
N CYS A 46 -4.65 9.19 17.83
CA CYS A 46 -5.83 9.29 18.70
C CYS A 46 -5.61 10.19 19.93
N ALA A 47 -4.49 10.91 20.03
CA ALA A 47 -4.17 11.73 21.21
C ALA A 47 -5.21 12.86 21.44
N ASP A 48 -5.73 13.42 20.35
CA ASP A 48 -6.71 14.51 20.40
C ASP A 48 -8.14 14.03 20.66
N LEU A 49 -8.38 12.71 20.61
CA LEU A 49 -9.72 12.13 20.69
C LEU A 49 -10.30 12.16 22.11
N LYS A 50 -9.47 12.48 23.13
CA LYS A 50 -9.85 12.57 24.55
C LYS A 50 -10.69 11.37 25.02
N VAL A 51 -10.36 10.17 24.54
CA VAL A 51 -11.03 8.95 24.94
C VAL A 51 -10.23 8.35 26.09
N ASP A 52 -10.75 8.49 27.31
CA ASP A 52 -10.23 7.82 28.49
C ASP A 52 -10.72 6.36 28.49
N ILE A 53 -10.01 5.50 27.76
CA ILE A 53 -10.30 4.07 27.76
C ILE A 53 -9.70 3.46 29.02
N THR A 54 -10.54 2.99 29.92
CA THR A 54 -10.10 2.27 31.12
C THR A 54 -9.91 0.79 30.85
N GLU A 55 -9.19 0.09 31.73
CA GLU A 55 -9.05 -1.37 31.65
C GLU A 55 -10.42 -2.08 31.72
N ALA A 56 -11.35 -1.54 32.52
CA ALA A 56 -12.70 -2.07 32.63
C ALA A 56 -13.45 -1.98 31.30
N ASP A 57 -13.38 -0.85 30.59
CA ASP A 57 -14.02 -0.66 29.29
C ASP A 57 -13.49 -1.67 28.25
N ILE A 58 -12.17 -1.93 28.29
CA ILE A 58 -11.54 -2.91 27.39
C ILE A 58 -11.99 -4.34 27.75
N ALA A 59 -12.04 -4.67 29.05
CA ALA A 59 -12.45 -5.99 29.51
C ALA A 59 -13.92 -6.28 29.17
N GLU A 60 -14.79 -5.28 29.31
CA GLU A 60 -16.20 -5.35 28.93
C GLU A 60 -16.34 -5.57 27.42
N ALA A 61 -15.76 -4.68 26.60
CA ALA A 61 -15.83 -4.80 25.14
C ALA A 61 -15.25 -6.14 24.64
N ARG A 62 -14.17 -6.63 25.25
CA ARG A 62 -13.59 -7.93 24.93
C ARG A 62 -14.53 -9.08 25.29
N LYS A 63 -15.19 -9.01 26.44
CA LYS A 63 -16.15 -10.03 26.88
C LYS A 63 -17.40 -10.03 26.00
N GLU A 64 -17.91 -8.86 25.62
CA GLU A 64 -19.08 -8.75 24.74
C GLU A 64 -18.79 -9.28 23.34
N MET A 65 -17.68 -8.84 22.73
CA MET A 65 -17.36 -9.20 21.35
C MET A 65 -16.78 -10.61 21.20
N TRP A 66 -16.01 -11.08 22.19
CA TRP A 66 -15.25 -12.32 22.09
C TRP A 66 -15.60 -13.35 23.17
N GLY A 67 -16.60 -13.07 24.02
CA GLY A 67 -17.02 -13.99 25.08
C GLY A 67 -17.52 -15.34 24.54
N ASN A 68 -18.15 -15.32 23.36
CA ASN A 68 -18.62 -16.52 22.65
C ASN A 68 -17.67 -16.92 21.51
N PHE A 69 -16.43 -16.41 21.49
CA PHE A 69 -15.47 -16.77 20.47
C PHE A 69 -15.13 -18.26 20.59
N PRO A 70 -15.31 -19.05 19.52
CA PRO A 70 -15.09 -20.50 19.59
C PRO A 70 -13.64 -20.79 19.98
N ARG A 71 -13.46 -21.51 21.10
CA ARG A 71 -12.14 -21.90 21.62
C ARG A 71 -11.65 -23.23 21.06
N GLU A 72 -12.55 -23.96 20.40
CA GLU A 72 -12.25 -25.19 19.69
C GLU A 72 -12.25 -24.85 18.19
N ILE A 73 -11.06 -24.84 17.61
CA ILE A 73 -10.90 -24.86 16.15
C ILE A 73 -11.01 -26.34 15.79
N VAL A 74 -12.15 -26.74 15.22
CA VAL A 74 -12.36 -28.09 14.64
C VAL A 74 -11.54 -28.23 13.36
#